data_AF-A0AA42CGL0-F1
#
_entry.id   AF-A0AA42CGL0-F1
#
_cell.length_a   1.000
_cell.length_b   1.000
_cell.length_c   1.000
_cell.angle_alpha   90.00
_cell.angle_beta   90.00
_cell.angle_gamma   90.00
#
_symmetry.space_group_name_H-M   'P 1'
#
loop_
_entity.id
_entity.type
_entity.pdbx_description
1 polymer ?
#
loop_
_entity_poly.entity_id
_entity_poly.type
_entity_poly.pdbx_seq_one_letter_code
_entity_poly.pdbx_strand_id
1 'polypeptide(L)'
;MARGRLVILGFAFGAIGMGVGTSSAAPITYNINQTIGSGSVVGSIGTDGTLGSLGASNVVDWTLTLTSGMASYVLTSSNSAVVGSGADLMATSSQLLFDYSGTDGGYLLFQQGLYSGNHYYCDAAAGNFACSQGATVAPESNSSPSFQNVGLSGNVVIGTAVSSVPLPAALPLFGVAVLTLAGLGYGKSRRKASAVTGAPIA
;
A
#
# COMPACT_ATOMS: atom_id res chain seq x y z
N MET A 1 -29.14 -64.66 -40.03
CA MET A 1 -29.24 -63.71 -38.89
C MET A 1 -28.40 -62.49 -39.22
N ALA A 2 -29.06 -61.36 -39.46
CA ALA A 2 -28.43 -60.08 -39.78
C ALA A 2 -28.15 -59.29 -38.50
N ARG A 3 -26.94 -58.76 -38.33
CA ARG A 3 -26.63 -57.71 -37.35
C ARG A 3 -25.61 -56.75 -37.94
N GLY A 4 -26.07 -55.56 -38.30
CA GLY A 4 -25.24 -54.43 -38.68
C GLY A 4 -24.92 -53.50 -37.50
N ARG A 5 -24.41 -52.32 -37.86
CA ARG A 5 -24.03 -51.14 -37.05
C ARG A 5 -22.58 -51.21 -36.56
N LEU A 6 -21.81 -50.13 -36.53
CA LEU A 6 -22.17 -48.77 -36.11
C LEU A 6 -21.11 -47.77 -36.63
N VAL A 7 -21.52 -46.74 -37.36
CA VAL A 7 -20.66 -45.60 -37.76
C VAL A 7 -20.66 -44.60 -36.61
N ILE A 8 -19.48 -44.30 -36.05
CA ILE A 8 -19.31 -43.32 -34.98
C ILE A 8 -19.01 -41.95 -35.62
N LEU A 9 -19.97 -41.03 -35.55
CA LEU A 9 -19.75 -39.61 -35.84
C LEU A 9 -19.04 -38.96 -34.65
N GLY A 10 -17.81 -38.48 -34.86
CA GLY A 10 -17.08 -37.67 -33.88
C GLY A 10 -17.56 -36.22 -33.89
N PHE A 11 -18.08 -35.74 -32.76
CA PHE A 11 -18.32 -34.32 -32.51
C PHE A 11 -17.08 -33.71 -31.86
N ALA A 12 -16.42 -32.78 -32.55
CA ALA A 12 -15.34 -31.97 -32.00
C ALA A 12 -15.95 -30.84 -31.15
N PHE A 13 -15.78 -30.90 -29.83
CA PHE A 13 -16.05 -29.78 -28.93
C PHE A 13 -14.84 -28.84 -28.94
N GLY A 14 -14.99 -27.66 -29.53
CA GLY A 14 -14.02 -26.57 -29.43
C GLY A 14 -14.03 -25.97 -28.03
N ALA A 15 -12.93 -26.11 -27.29
CA ALA A 15 -12.74 -25.49 -25.99
C ALA A 15 -12.38 -24.00 -26.17
N ILE A 16 -13.28 -23.11 -25.77
CA ILE A 16 -13.01 -21.68 -25.67
C ILE A 16 -12.20 -21.46 -24.38
N GLY A 17 -10.90 -21.24 -24.54
CA GLY A 17 -10.00 -20.89 -23.43
C GLY A 17 -10.30 -19.48 -22.92
N MET A 18 -11.07 -19.38 -21.83
CA MET A 18 -11.20 -18.13 -21.08
C MET A 18 -9.87 -17.86 -20.39
N GLY A 19 -9.12 -16.88 -20.88
CA GLY A 19 -7.94 -16.36 -20.20
C GLY A 19 -8.35 -15.79 -18.85
N VAL A 20 -7.93 -16.45 -17.76
CA VAL A 20 -8.05 -15.91 -16.41
C VAL A 20 -7.08 -14.75 -16.26
N GLY A 21 -7.57 -13.52 -16.48
CA GLY A 21 -6.84 -12.33 -16.08
C GLY A 21 -6.78 -12.29 -14.56
N THR A 22 -5.61 -12.50 -13.98
CA THR A 22 -5.39 -12.30 -12.54
C THR A 22 -5.50 -10.80 -12.26
N SER A 23 -6.63 -10.36 -11.69
CA SER A 23 -6.72 -9.02 -11.13
C SER A 23 -5.82 -8.95 -9.90
N SER A 24 -4.60 -8.41 -10.07
CA SER A 24 -3.76 -8.02 -8.94
C SER A 24 -4.28 -6.67 -8.43
N ALA A 25 -4.53 -6.59 -7.13
CA ALA A 25 -4.78 -5.31 -6.47
C ALA A 25 -3.53 -4.43 -6.56
N ALA A 26 -3.71 -3.11 -6.58
CA ALA A 26 -2.57 -2.20 -6.55
C ALA A 26 -1.84 -2.32 -5.21
N PRO A 27 -0.49 -2.23 -5.19
CA PRO A 27 0.28 -2.18 -3.96
C PRO A 27 -0.23 -1.12 -2.99
N ILE A 28 -0.26 -1.43 -1.70
CA ILE A 28 -0.70 -0.52 -0.64
C ILE A 28 0.49 -0.21 0.26
N THR A 29 0.73 1.07 0.52
CA THR A 29 1.73 1.49 1.51
C THR A 29 1.03 1.85 2.82
N TYR A 30 1.50 1.28 3.92
CA TYR A 30 1.06 1.57 5.28
C TYR A 30 2.12 2.37 6.01
N ASN A 31 1.73 3.51 6.57
CA ASN A 31 2.57 4.26 7.49
C ASN A 31 2.60 3.57 8.85
N ILE A 32 3.81 3.30 9.32
CA ILE A 32 4.10 2.72 10.63
C ILE A 32 4.51 3.84 11.57
N ASN A 33 3.89 3.88 12.75
CA ASN A 33 4.24 4.80 13.82
C ASN A 33 3.87 4.16 15.15
N GLN A 34 4.71 3.22 15.59
CA GLN A 34 4.50 2.43 16.81
C GLN A 34 5.44 2.89 17.90
N THR A 35 4.94 2.95 19.13
CA THR A 35 5.74 3.15 20.34
C THR A 35 5.83 1.83 21.09
N ILE A 36 7.06 1.35 21.33
CA ILE A 36 7.34 0.06 21.95
C ILE A 36 8.22 0.33 23.18
N GLY A 37 7.60 0.37 24.35
CA GLY A 37 8.28 0.70 25.60
C GLY A 37 8.81 2.13 25.54
N SER A 38 10.13 2.30 25.69
CA SER A 38 10.81 3.59 25.50
C SER A 38 11.35 3.81 24.07
N GLY A 39 11.16 2.84 23.18
CA GLY A 39 11.54 2.90 21.78
C GLY A 39 10.35 3.12 20.85
N SER A 40 10.63 3.21 19.56
CA SER A 40 9.63 3.37 18.51
C SER A 40 10.09 2.82 17.17
N VAL A 41 9.11 2.54 16.31
CA VAL A 41 9.29 2.15 14.92
C VAL A 41 8.47 3.10 14.06
N VAL A 42 9.14 3.88 13.22
CA VAL A 42 8.49 4.88 12.35
C VAL A 42 8.94 4.69 10.92
N GLY A 43 8.00 4.70 9.99
CA GLY A 43 8.31 4.57 8.57
C GLY A 43 7.14 4.01 7.76
N SER A 44 7.42 3.10 6.84
CA SER A 44 6.41 2.49 5.98
C SER A 44 6.66 1.02 5.69
N ILE A 45 5.57 0.29 5.45
CA ILE A 45 5.53 -1.08 4.92
C ILE A 45 4.65 -1.07 3.67
N GLY A 46 5.19 -1.53 2.54
CA GLY A 46 4.47 -1.75 1.30
C GLY A 46 4.05 -3.20 1.14
N THR A 47 2.79 -3.42 0.79
CA THR A 47 2.24 -4.74 0.43
C THR A 47 1.89 -4.82 -1.05
N ASP A 48 1.73 -6.04 -1.57
CA ASP A 48 1.34 -6.32 -2.95
C ASP A 48 -0.14 -5.99 -3.28
N GLY A 49 -0.88 -5.43 -2.32
CA GLY A 49 -2.31 -5.10 -2.46
C GLY A 49 -3.26 -6.22 -2.04
N THR A 50 -2.75 -7.40 -1.66
CA THR A 50 -3.56 -8.45 -1.04
C THR A 50 -4.22 -7.93 0.22
N LEU A 51 -5.51 -8.26 0.40
CA LEU A 51 -6.30 -7.94 1.58
C LEU A 51 -6.68 -9.22 2.33
N GLY A 52 -6.91 -9.12 3.63
CA GLY A 52 -7.11 -10.27 4.52
C GLY A 52 -5.79 -10.71 5.16
N SER A 53 -5.69 -12.00 5.48
CA SER A 53 -4.47 -12.57 6.06
C SER A 53 -3.32 -12.52 5.04
N LEU A 54 -2.15 -12.06 5.50
CA LEU A 54 -0.95 -11.89 4.71
C LEU A 54 0.15 -12.85 5.16
N GLY A 55 0.89 -13.37 4.19
CA GLY A 55 2.21 -13.95 4.43
C GLY A 55 3.32 -12.92 4.24
N ALA A 56 4.53 -13.25 4.68
CA ALA A 56 5.70 -12.39 4.51
C ALA A 56 6.00 -12.06 3.03
N SER A 57 5.66 -12.96 2.10
CA SER A 57 5.80 -12.72 0.66
C SER A 57 4.90 -11.62 0.11
N ASN A 58 3.82 -11.26 0.81
CA ASN A 58 2.95 -10.15 0.43
C ASN A 58 3.53 -8.79 0.84
N VAL A 59 4.57 -8.78 1.70
CA VAL A 59 5.31 -7.58 2.06
C VAL A 59 6.45 -7.38 1.06
N VAL A 60 6.32 -6.36 0.21
CA VAL A 60 7.17 -6.17 -0.97
C VAL A 60 8.18 -5.03 -0.80
N ASP A 61 7.93 -4.10 0.11
CA ASP A 61 8.84 -2.99 0.38
C ASP A 61 8.70 -2.50 1.83
N TRP A 62 9.74 -1.88 2.38
CA TRP A 62 9.68 -1.25 3.69
C TRP A 62 10.83 -0.27 3.89
N THR A 63 10.58 0.74 4.73
CA THR A 63 11.61 1.61 5.31
C THR A 63 11.19 1.90 6.73
N LEU A 64 11.90 1.36 7.71
CA LEU A 64 11.55 1.41 9.12
C LEU A 64 12.72 1.99 9.91
N THR A 65 12.50 3.13 10.54
CA THR A 65 13.44 3.73 11.50
C THR A 65 13.15 3.16 12.87
N LEU A 66 14.08 2.36 13.37
CA LEU A 66 14.08 1.83 14.73
C LEU A 66 14.76 2.83 15.62
N THR A 67 14.09 3.28 16.66
CA THR A 67 14.68 4.20 17.64
C THR A 67 14.47 3.67 19.05
N SER A 68 15.50 3.86 19.85
CA SER A 68 15.45 3.85 21.31
C SER A 68 16.08 5.15 21.79
N GLY A 69 15.85 5.55 23.04
CA GLY A 69 16.53 6.72 23.60
C GLY A 69 18.07 6.67 23.56
N MET A 70 18.67 5.54 23.18
CA MET A 70 20.11 5.30 23.14
C MET A 70 20.68 5.06 21.74
N ALA A 71 19.89 4.53 20.81
CA ALA A 71 20.36 4.12 19.49
C ALA A 71 19.28 4.20 18.42
N SER A 72 19.69 4.35 17.16
CA SER A 72 18.81 4.40 15.99
C SER A 72 19.38 3.57 14.84
N TYR A 73 18.52 2.91 14.08
CA TYR A 73 18.89 2.16 12.89
C TYR A 73 17.75 2.16 11.86
N VAL A 74 18.09 2.17 10.56
CA VAL A 74 17.08 2.15 9.49
C VAL A 74 17.12 0.81 8.76
N LEU A 75 16.03 0.07 8.85
CA LEU A 75 15.79 -1.11 8.04
C LEU A 75 15.11 -0.71 6.73
N THR A 76 15.60 -1.25 5.62
CA THR A 76 15.04 -1.09 4.28
C THR A 76 14.99 -2.45 3.61
N SER A 77 14.16 -2.59 2.59
CA SER A 77 14.15 -3.79 1.72
C SER A 77 15.51 -4.13 1.10
N SER A 78 16.45 -3.17 1.03
CA SER A 78 17.79 -3.38 0.47
C SER A 78 18.85 -3.87 1.46
N ASN A 79 18.68 -3.63 2.76
CA ASN A 79 19.69 -3.95 3.79
C ASN A 79 19.19 -4.94 4.84
N SER A 80 17.95 -5.42 4.71
CA SER A 80 17.30 -6.31 5.66
C SER A 80 16.38 -7.28 4.93
N ALA A 81 15.84 -8.25 5.66
CA ALA A 81 14.85 -9.19 5.15
C ALA A 81 13.63 -9.21 6.06
N VAL A 82 12.48 -9.57 5.47
CA VAL A 82 11.24 -9.85 6.18
C VAL A 82 11.00 -11.35 6.20
N VAL A 83 10.65 -11.88 7.38
CA VAL A 83 10.20 -13.26 7.55
C VAL A 83 8.98 -13.26 8.45
N GLY A 84 8.05 -14.15 8.18
CA GLY A 84 6.88 -14.32 9.02
C GLY A 84 6.33 -15.71 8.89
N SER A 85 5.53 -16.08 9.88
CA SER A 85 4.82 -17.35 9.98
C SER A 85 3.46 -17.09 10.60
N GLY A 86 2.55 -18.05 10.45
CA GLY A 86 1.18 -17.96 10.94
C GLY A 86 0.29 -17.07 10.08
N ALA A 87 -0.91 -16.80 10.57
CA ALA A 87 -1.96 -16.05 9.88
C ALA A 87 -2.33 -14.74 10.61
N ASP A 88 -1.45 -14.24 11.48
CA ASP A 88 -1.73 -13.11 12.39
C ASP A 88 -1.57 -11.73 11.73
N LEU A 89 -0.85 -11.62 10.61
CA LEU A 89 -0.75 -10.37 9.86
C LEU A 89 -1.97 -10.20 8.95
N MET A 90 -2.66 -9.07 9.08
CA MET A 90 -3.85 -8.78 8.29
C MET A 90 -3.78 -7.41 7.65
N ALA A 91 -4.08 -7.34 6.34
CA ALA A 91 -4.23 -6.10 5.62
C ALA A 91 -5.69 -5.81 5.29
N THR A 92 -6.06 -4.55 5.45
CA THR A 92 -7.31 -3.96 4.93
C THR A 92 -6.95 -2.79 4.03
N SER A 93 -7.93 -2.21 3.34
CA SER A 93 -7.69 -1.02 2.50
C SER A 93 -7.20 0.20 3.28
N SER A 94 -7.33 0.22 4.62
CA SER A 94 -7.00 1.36 5.47
C SER A 94 -6.01 1.06 6.59
N GLN A 95 -5.81 -0.21 6.95
CA GLN A 95 -5.04 -0.62 8.13
C GLN A 95 -4.25 -1.90 7.87
N LEU A 96 -3.06 -1.95 8.46
CA LEU A 96 -2.27 -3.15 8.66
C LEU A 96 -2.39 -3.51 10.14
N LEU A 97 -2.81 -4.74 10.44
CA LEU A 97 -3.06 -5.23 11.78
C LEU A 97 -2.22 -6.48 12.05
N PHE A 98 -1.87 -6.67 13.32
CA PHE A 98 -1.29 -7.90 13.80
C PHE A 98 -2.14 -8.45 14.95
N ASP A 99 -2.46 -9.75 14.94
CA ASP A 99 -3.15 -10.43 16.03
C ASP A 99 -2.16 -11.00 17.04
N TYR A 100 -1.99 -10.29 18.16
CA TYR A 100 -1.12 -10.72 19.26
C TYR A 100 -1.73 -11.82 20.15
N SER A 101 -2.99 -12.18 19.91
CA SER A 101 -3.67 -13.31 20.57
C SER A 101 -3.68 -14.58 19.71
N GLY A 102 -3.00 -14.57 18.56
CA GLY A 102 -2.79 -15.73 17.70
C GLY A 102 -2.25 -16.94 18.47
N THR A 103 -2.72 -18.13 18.09
CA THR A 103 -2.34 -19.40 18.74
C THR A 103 -1.51 -20.32 17.84
N ASP A 104 -1.24 -19.90 16.61
CA ASP A 104 -0.43 -20.62 15.63
C ASP A 104 1.07 -20.29 15.72
N GLY A 105 1.45 -19.45 16.69
CA GLY A 105 2.83 -19.00 16.90
C GLY A 105 3.30 -18.00 15.84
N GLY A 106 2.38 -17.28 15.21
CA GLY A 106 2.70 -16.35 14.16
C GLY A 106 3.54 -15.16 14.62
N TYR A 107 4.33 -14.66 13.68
CA TYR A 107 5.22 -13.53 13.87
C TYR A 107 5.52 -12.85 12.54
N LEU A 108 5.92 -11.58 12.63
CA LEU A 108 6.41 -10.76 11.53
C LEU A 108 7.72 -10.12 11.97
N LEU A 109 8.83 -10.50 11.36
CA LEU A 109 10.19 -10.08 11.68
C LEU A 109 10.80 -9.31 10.50
N PHE A 110 11.30 -8.10 10.76
CA PHE A 110 12.19 -7.36 9.87
C PHE A 110 13.57 -7.28 10.52
N GLN A 111 14.61 -7.75 9.84
CA GLN A 111 15.94 -7.83 10.44
C GLN A 111 17.09 -7.73 9.43
N GLN A 112 18.16 -7.02 9.83
CA GLN A 112 19.45 -7.12 9.16
C GLN A 112 20.19 -8.39 9.63
N GLY A 113 20.49 -9.30 8.70
CA GLY A 113 21.10 -10.59 9.04
C GLY A 113 20.16 -11.43 9.89
N LEU A 114 19.24 -12.14 9.23
CA LEU A 114 18.18 -12.91 9.89
C LEU A 114 18.71 -13.78 11.04
N TYR A 115 17.99 -13.74 12.16
CA TYR A 115 18.27 -14.48 13.39
C TYR A 115 19.59 -14.11 14.08
N SER A 116 20.22 -12.99 13.71
CA SER A 116 21.43 -12.49 14.40
C SER A 116 21.13 -11.89 15.78
N GLY A 117 19.88 -11.53 16.04
CA GLY A 117 19.49 -10.74 17.21
C GLY A 117 19.81 -9.25 17.09
N ASN A 118 20.39 -8.80 15.96
CA ASN A 118 20.74 -7.40 15.72
C ASN A 118 19.71 -6.69 14.86
N HIS A 119 19.61 -5.36 15.01
CA HIS A 119 18.85 -4.46 14.12
C HIS A 119 17.51 -5.04 13.64
N TYR A 120 16.54 -5.18 14.54
CA TYR A 120 15.26 -5.79 14.18
C TYR A 120 14.03 -5.13 14.80
N TYR A 121 12.92 -5.28 14.08
CA TYR A 121 11.58 -5.04 14.55
C TYR A 121 10.81 -6.35 14.43
N CYS A 122 10.10 -6.76 15.48
CA CYS A 122 9.25 -7.94 15.41
C CYS A 122 7.95 -7.79 16.18
N ASP A 123 6.88 -8.26 15.57
CA ASP A 123 5.59 -8.52 16.21
C ASP A 123 5.36 -10.03 16.28
N ALA A 124 5.02 -10.57 17.45
CA ALA A 124 4.79 -12.00 17.61
C ALA A 124 3.64 -12.29 18.60
N ALA A 125 2.76 -13.20 18.21
CA ALA A 125 1.64 -13.64 19.06
C ALA A 125 2.12 -14.52 20.22
N ALA A 126 3.21 -15.26 20.02
CA ALA A 126 3.87 -16.07 21.04
C ALA A 126 5.40 -15.94 20.94
N GLY A 127 6.09 -16.17 22.06
CA GLY A 127 7.55 -16.19 22.09
C GLY A 127 8.10 -17.41 21.34
N ASN A 128 9.09 -17.19 20.49
CA ASN A 128 9.79 -18.24 19.74
C ASN A 128 11.30 -17.91 19.63
N PHE A 129 12.04 -18.68 18.84
CA PHE A 129 13.50 -18.45 18.69
C PHE A 129 13.84 -17.17 17.91
N ALA A 130 12.90 -16.66 17.10
CA ALA A 130 13.09 -15.49 16.25
C ALA A 130 12.64 -14.20 16.95
N CYS A 131 11.57 -14.27 17.75
CA CYS A 131 10.93 -13.12 18.37
C CYS A 131 10.43 -13.40 19.79
N SER A 132 10.60 -12.42 20.67
CA SER A 132 9.90 -12.38 21.95
C SER A 132 8.41 -12.09 21.73
N GLN A 133 7.54 -12.61 22.60
CA GLN A 133 6.10 -12.34 22.53
C GLN A 133 5.82 -10.83 22.62
N GLY A 134 4.86 -10.35 21.83
CA GLY A 134 4.50 -8.94 21.75
C GLY A 134 5.26 -8.18 20.66
N ALA A 135 5.31 -6.86 20.81
CA ALA A 135 6.04 -5.98 19.89
C ALA A 135 7.45 -5.74 20.43
N THR A 136 8.44 -5.79 19.53
CA THR A 136 9.85 -5.72 19.86
C THR A 136 10.60 -4.78 18.93
N VAL A 137 11.44 -3.91 19.47
CA VAL A 137 12.37 -3.08 18.69
C VAL A 137 13.78 -3.17 19.27
N ALA A 138 14.75 -3.44 18.41
CA ALA A 138 16.16 -3.55 18.76
C ALA A 138 17.02 -2.80 17.74
N PRO A 139 17.31 -1.50 17.97
CA PRO A 139 18.14 -0.72 17.05
C PRO A 139 19.60 -1.16 16.99
N GLU A 140 20.11 -1.92 17.97
CA GLU A 140 21.46 -2.49 17.96
C GLU A 140 21.42 -4.02 18.07
N SER A 141 21.06 -4.55 19.24
CA SER A 141 20.91 -5.98 19.49
C SER A 141 19.93 -6.28 20.62
N ASN A 142 19.43 -7.52 20.69
CA ASN A 142 18.60 -8.03 21.78
C ASN A 142 19.31 -8.15 23.15
N SER A 143 20.62 -7.96 23.17
CA SER A 143 21.44 -7.95 24.40
C SER A 143 21.85 -6.54 24.85
N SER A 144 21.59 -5.53 24.02
CA SER A 144 21.88 -4.13 24.32
C SER A 144 20.78 -3.54 25.21
N PRO A 145 21.09 -2.55 26.08
CA PRO A 145 20.09 -1.76 26.77
C PRO A 145 19.06 -1.08 25.84
N SER A 146 19.40 -0.88 24.55
CA SER A 146 18.50 -0.32 23.53
C SER A 146 17.36 -1.25 23.12
N PHE A 147 17.41 -2.53 23.50
CA PHE A 147 16.34 -3.50 23.28
C PHE A 147 15.07 -3.12 24.05
N GLN A 148 13.92 -3.12 23.37
CA GLN A 148 12.62 -2.91 23.98
C GLN A 148 11.64 -3.98 23.52
N ASN A 149 10.87 -4.52 24.46
CA ASN A 149 9.78 -5.46 24.19
C ASN A 149 8.59 -5.11 25.06
N VAL A 150 7.39 -5.13 24.47
CA VAL A 150 6.12 -4.91 25.15
C VAL A 150 5.16 -6.02 24.77
N GLY A 151 4.66 -6.73 25.78
CA GLY A 151 3.56 -7.67 25.59
C GLY A 151 2.29 -6.95 25.16
N LEU A 152 1.73 -7.38 24.03
CA LEU A 152 0.46 -6.91 23.49
C LEU A 152 -0.51 -8.09 23.37
N SER A 153 -1.79 -7.81 23.18
CA SER A 153 -2.82 -8.82 22.98
C SER A 153 -3.93 -8.33 22.04
N GLY A 154 -4.59 -9.27 21.37
CA GLY A 154 -5.64 -9.03 20.38
C GLY A 154 -5.12 -8.42 19.07
N ASN A 155 -6.05 -8.02 18.21
CA ASN A 155 -5.73 -7.33 16.96
C ASN A 155 -5.35 -5.87 17.23
N VAL A 156 -4.09 -5.53 16.94
CA VAL A 156 -3.56 -4.18 17.08
C VAL A 156 -3.22 -3.63 15.71
N VAL A 157 -3.58 -2.37 15.47
CA VAL A 157 -3.22 -1.64 14.25
C VAL A 157 -1.74 -1.28 14.31
N ILE A 158 -0.93 -1.92 13.47
CA ILE A 158 0.50 -1.64 13.35
C ILE A 158 0.80 -0.58 12.28
N GLY A 159 -0.10 -0.39 11.32
CA GLY A 159 0.05 0.61 10.26
C GLY A 159 -1.27 1.14 9.70
N THR A 160 -1.23 2.32 9.08
CA THR A 160 -2.38 2.95 8.42
C THR A 160 -2.08 3.24 6.95
N ALA A 161 -2.99 2.89 6.06
CA ALA A 161 -2.76 3.03 4.63
C ALA A 161 -2.65 4.52 4.25
N VAL A 162 -1.65 4.87 3.45
CA VAL A 162 -1.65 6.17 2.79
C VAL A 162 -2.68 6.15 1.69
N SER A 163 -3.73 6.97 1.81
CA SER A 163 -4.62 7.17 0.68
C SER A 163 -3.83 7.91 -0.40
N SER A 164 -3.47 7.20 -1.47
CA SER A 164 -3.04 7.85 -2.70
C SER A 164 -4.27 8.46 -3.34
N VAL A 165 -4.82 9.54 -2.76
CA VAL A 165 -5.88 10.30 -3.43
C VAL A 165 -5.22 10.96 -4.63
N PRO A 166 -5.44 10.47 -5.87
CA PRO A 166 -4.98 11.22 -7.03
C PRO A 166 -5.80 12.50 -6.99
N LEU A 167 -5.14 13.66 -6.95
CA LEU A 167 -5.88 14.92 -7.02
C LEU A 167 -6.80 14.82 -8.24
N PRO A 168 -8.13 14.98 -8.08
CA PRO A 168 -9.02 14.84 -9.21
C PRO A 168 -8.54 15.82 -10.28
N ALA A 169 -8.38 15.33 -11.50
CA ALA A 169 -8.04 16.12 -12.69
C ALA A 169 -9.08 17.22 -13.01
N ALA A 170 -9.97 17.55 -12.07
CA ALA A 170 -10.92 18.65 -12.11
C ALA A 170 -10.27 20.04 -11.92
N LEU A 171 -9.07 20.14 -11.33
CA LEU A 171 -8.36 21.42 -11.19
C LEU A 171 -8.08 22.12 -12.53
N PRO A 172 -7.61 21.43 -13.60
CA PRO A 172 -7.49 22.07 -14.91
C PRO A 172 -8.83 22.34 -15.61
N LEU A 173 -9.92 21.60 -15.31
CA LEU A 173 -11.23 21.82 -15.94
C LEU A 173 -11.93 23.10 -15.46
N PHE A 174 -11.75 23.51 -14.21
CA PHE A 174 -12.23 24.82 -13.76
C PHE A 174 -11.45 25.99 -14.38
N GLY A 175 -10.15 25.81 -14.66
CA GLY A 175 -9.32 26.83 -15.31
C GLY A 175 -9.72 27.12 -16.75
N VAL A 176 -10.12 26.09 -17.52
CA VAL A 176 -10.52 26.26 -18.93
C VAL A 176 -11.93 26.86 -19.05
N ALA A 177 -12.86 26.55 -18.14
CA ALA A 177 -14.21 27.09 -18.16
C ALA A 177 -14.27 28.62 -17.99
N VAL A 178 -13.40 29.20 -17.15
CA VAL A 178 -13.35 30.65 -16.92
C VAL A 178 -12.78 31.41 -18.12
N LEU A 179 -11.82 30.84 -18.85
CA LEU A 179 -11.21 31.46 -20.04
C LEU A 179 -12.16 31.50 -21.24
N THR A 180 -13.06 30.53 -21.39
CA THR A 180 -14.02 30.51 -22.51
C THR A 180 -15.16 31.54 -22.37
N LEU A 181 -15.56 31.91 -21.15
CA LEU A 181 -16.59 32.94 -20.93
C LEU A 181 -16.07 34.38 -21.08
N ALA A 182 -14.80 34.63 -20.84
CA ALA A 182 -14.20 35.97 -21.03
C ALA A 182 -13.93 36.31 -22.51
N GLY A 183 -13.76 35.30 -23.39
CA GLY A 183 -13.47 35.50 -24.81
C GLY A 183 -14.65 35.94 -25.69
N LEU A 184 -15.89 35.75 -25.24
CA LEU A 184 -17.09 36.05 -26.03
C LEU A 184 -17.64 37.49 -25.86
N GLY A 185 -17.07 38.29 -24.96
CA GLY A 185 -17.58 39.63 -24.62
C GLY A 185 -17.01 40.81 -25.43
N TYR A 186 -15.90 40.66 -26.16
CA TYR A 186 -15.16 41.79 -26.73
C TYR A 186 -15.45 42.13 -28.21
N GLY A 187 -16.50 41.53 -28.79
CA GLY A 187 -16.77 41.63 -30.22
C GLY A 187 -17.97 42.48 -30.63
N LYS A 188 -18.31 43.61 -29.98
CA LYS A 188 -19.44 44.44 -30.47
C LYS A 188 -19.46 45.91 -30.03
N SER A 189 -18.56 46.76 -30.54
CA SER A 189 -18.89 48.18 -30.74
C SER A 189 -17.89 48.91 -31.64
N ARG A 190 -18.19 49.00 -32.94
CA ARG A 190 -17.84 50.17 -33.77
C ARG A 190 -18.98 50.42 -34.77
N ARG A 191 -20.00 51.15 -34.33
CA ARG A 191 -20.99 51.75 -35.24
C ARG A 191 -20.45 53.09 -35.74
N LYS A 192 -20.45 53.23 -37.06
CA LYS A 192 -20.00 54.39 -37.84
C LYS A 192 -20.89 55.60 -37.53
N ALA A 193 -20.27 56.75 -37.28
CA ALA A 193 -20.91 58.05 -37.38
C ALA A 193 -20.56 58.63 -38.76
N SER A 194 -21.57 58.85 -39.58
CA SER A 194 -21.46 59.67 -40.79
C SER A 194 -22.67 60.60 -40.75
N ALA A 195 -22.41 61.88 -40.47
CA ALA A 195 -23.41 62.93 -40.50
C ALA A 195 -23.11 63.88 -41.66
N VAL A 196 -24.19 64.14 -42.39
CA VAL A 196 -24.39 64.95 -43.60
C VAL A 196 -24.16 66.45 -43.34
N THR A 197 -23.82 67.23 -44.38
CA THR A 197 -24.39 68.56 -44.81
C THR A 197 -23.45 69.16 -45.89
N GLY A 198 -23.83 69.28 -47.18
CA GLY A 198 -24.47 70.46 -47.84
C GLY A 198 -23.48 71.63 -48.00
N ALA A 199 -23.19 72.27 -49.15
CA ALA A 199 -23.94 72.58 -50.37
C ALA A 199 -22.97 73.04 -51.52
N PRO A 200 -23.44 73.19 -52.79
CA PRO A 200 -22.67 73.74 -53.93
C PRO A 200 -22.95 75.25 -54.12
N ILE A 201 -22.07 76.03 -54.77
CA ILE A 201 -22.31 76.99 -55.90
C ILE A 201 -20.93 77.38 -56.50
N ALA A 202 -20.91 77.62 -57.81
CA ALA A 202 -19.86 78.25 -58.61
C ALA A 202 -19.49 79.68 -58.17
#